data_AF-A0A1I3XA22-F1
#
_entry.id   AF-A0A1I3XA22-F1
#
_cell.length_a   1.000
_cell.length_b   1.000
_cell.length_c   1.000
_cell.angle_alpha   90.00
_cell.angle_beta   90.00
_cell.angle_gamma   90.00
#
_symmetry.space_group_name_H-M   'P 1'
#
loop_
_entity.id
_entity.type
_entity.pdbx_description
1 polymer ?
#
loop_
_entity_poly.entity_id
_entity_poly.type
_entity_poly.pdbx_seq_one_letter_code
_entity_poly.pdbx_strand_id
1 'polypeptide(L)'
;MPDARDADTGGVTTFDDTGIFELVDEEQDAPERPQRARVVAVLVVAAALVVAGVTWLLLARSADAPAPEQLSVALLDRQAEPTDVLPSEVVEQTGVDPTSSRFAVRTAAGQHYAALRWDGSLCLVAVPDGDAARVVCVAPSAAATATLTGPDESRVRLGTDTAPAPDASEGWRAAGANVWVLDAPPAG
;
A
#
# COMPACT_ATOMS: atom_id res chain seq x y z
N MET A 1 10.06 -96.85 -7.23
CA MET A 1 10.33 -97.01 -8.67
C MET A 1 11.04 -95.75 -9.14
N PRO A 2 12.05 -95.90 -10.01
CA PRO A 2 13.23 -95.05 -10.06
C PRO A 2 13.13 -93.87 -11.04
N ASP A 3 14.11 -92.96 -10.87
CA ASP A 3 14.72 -92.07 -11.88
C ASP A 3 13.85 -90.99 -12.53
N ALA A 4 14.34 -89.79 -12.84
CA ALA A 4 15.66 -89.18 -12.75
C ALA A 4 15.48 -87.68 -13.07
N ARG A 5 16.34 -86.84 -12.46
CA ARG A 5 17.12 -85.73 -13.04
C ARG A 5 16.37 -84.75 -13.97
N ASP A 6 16.40 -83.45 -13.76
CA ASP A 6 17.62 -82.64 -13.72
C ASP A 6 17.50 -81.39 -12.85
N ALA A 7 18.61 -81.08 -12.22
CA ALA A 7 18.88 -79.83 -11.53
C ALA A 7 19.54 -78.84 -12.49
N ASP A 8 19.13 -77.58 -12.34
CA ASP A 8 19.96 -76.38 -12.32
C ASP A 8 20.85 -76.06 -13.56
N THR A 9 20.68 -74.88 -14.14
CA THR A 9 21.70 -73.81 -14.11
C THR A 9 21.22 -72.60 -14.91
N GLY A 10 21.06 -71.48 -14.21
CA GLY A 10 21.59 -70.16 -14.59
C GLY A 10 21.12 -69.48 -15.90
N GLY A 11 20.46 -68.34 -15.76
CA GLY A 11 20.31 -67.37 -16.85
C GLY A 11 19.45 -66.18 -16.48
N VAL A 12 20.05 -65.21 -15.78
CA VAL A 12 19.42 -63.93 -15.42
C VAL A 12 19.34 -63.02 -16.66
N THR A 13 18.18 -62.37 -16.78
CA THR A 13 17.86 -61.11 -17.49
C THR A 13 18.03 -61.07 -19.01
N THR A 14 16.97 -60.70 -19.73
CA THR A 14 16.81 -59.35 -20.30
C THR A 14 15.33 -59.16 -20.70
N PHE A 15 14.83 -57.95 -20.49
CA PHE A 15 13.53 -57.45 -20.91
C PHE A 15 13.31 -57.62 -22.43
N ASP A 16 12.12 -58.11 -22.81
CA ASP A 16 11.42 -57.86 -24.07
C ASP A 16 9.94 -58.05 -23.68
N ASP A 17 9.18 -57.02 -23.32
CA ASP A 17 8.63 -55.95 -24.17
C ASP A 17 7.91 -56.46 -25.42
N THR A 18 6.74 -55.89 -25.71
CA THR A 18 5.82 -56.19 -26.82
C THR A 18 4.94 -57.45 -26.72
N GLY A 19 3.81 -57.34 -25.99
CA GLY A 19 2.80 -58.41 -26.00
C GLY A 19 1.36 -58.01 -25.70
N ILE A 20 1.00 -56.72 -25.70
CA ILE A 20 -0.40 -56.31 -25.41
C ILE A 20 -0.81 -55.12 -26.26
N PHE A 21 -0.62 -55.11 -27.58
CA PHE A 21 -1.41 -54.24 -28.48
C PHE A 21 -1.39 -54.83 -29.89
N GLU A 22 -2.16 -55.89 -30.11
CA GLU A 22 -2.54 -56.31 -31.45
C GLU A 22 -4.05 -56.59 -31.45
N LEU A 23 -4.72 -56.10 -32.51
CA LEU A 23 -6.16 -55.96 -32.74
C LEU A 23 -6.76 -54.60 -32.33
N VAL A 24 -6.66 -53.62 -33.23
CA VAL A 24 -7.66 -53.41 -34.30
C VAL A 24 -6.95 -52.67 -35.44
N ASP A 25 -6.82 -53.34 -36.58
CA ASP A 25 -6.47 -52.72 -37.85
C ASP A 25 -7.77 -52.59 -38.65
N GLU A 26 -8.28 -51.36 -38.78
CA GLU A 26 -9.30 -50.98 -39.76
C GLU A 26 -9.07 -49.50 -40.13
N GLU A 27 -8.16 -49.33 -41.08
CA GLU A 27 -8.30 -48.50 -42.29
C GLU A 27 -9.09 -47.18 -42.17
N GLN A 28 -8.40 -46.02 -42.22
CA GLN A 28 -8.70 -44.90 -43.12
C GLN A 28 -7.80 -43.66 -42.89
N ASP A 29 -7.16 -43.21 -43.95
CA ASP A 29 -6.57 -41.87 -44.10
C ASP A 29 -7.61 -40.76 -43.83
N ALA A 30 -7.40 -39.93 -42.79
CA ALA A 30 -7.95 -38.56 -42.73
C ALA A 30 -7.26 -37.68 -41.65
N PRO A 31 -7.03 -36.38 -41.89
CA PRO A 31 -6.27 -35.52 -40.99
C PRO A 31 -7.19 -34.85 -39.95
N GLU A 32 -7.32 -35.41 -38.74
CA GLU A 32 -8.17 -34.79 -37.72
C GLU A 32 -7.38 -34.19 -36.54
N ARG A 33 -6.88 -32.97 -36.75
CA ARG A 33 -6.49 -32.02 -35.69
C ARG A 33 -7.58 -30.98 -35.28
N PRO A 34 -8.91 -31.23 -35.24
CA PRO A 34 -9.86 -30.15 -34.90
C PRO A 34 -10.16 -30.03 -33.40
N GLN A 35 -9.99 -31.07 -32.58
CA GLN A 35 -10.52 -31.06 -31.20
C GLN A 35 -9.64 -30.28 -30.21
N ARG A 36 -8.32 -30.47 -30.23
CA ARG A 36 -7.41 -29.75 -29.32
C ARG A 36 -7.39 -28.25 -29.59
N ALA A 37 -7.47 -27.85 -30.86
CA ALA A 37 -7.50 -26.44 -31.25
C ALA A 37 -8.77 -25.73 -30.75
N ARG A 38 -9.93 -26.40 -30.77
CA ARG A 38 -11.19 -25.86 -30.26
C ARG A 38 -11.16 -25.67 -28.74
N VAL A 39 -10.60 -26.61 -27.98
CA VAL A 39 -10.48 -26.51 -26.52
C VAL A 39 -9.56 -25.33 -26.13
N VAL A 40 -8.42 -25.18 -26.81
CA VAL A 40 -7.51 -24.04 -26.58
C VAL A 40 -8.19 -22.71 -26.92
N ALA A 41 -8.93 -22.64 -28.03
CA ALA A 41 -9.66 -21.43 -28.40
C ALA A 41 -10.71 -21.04 -27.34
N VAL A 42 -11.46 -22.00 -26.81
CA VAL A 42 -12.46 -21.73 -25.75
C VAL A 42 -11.80 -21.23 -24.47
N LEU A 43 -10.66 -21.81 -24.05
CA LEU A 43 -9.93 -21.35 -22.87
C LEU A 43 -9.39 -19.93 -23.02
N VAL A 44 -8.87 -19.59 -24.20
CA VAL A 44 -8.38 -18.23 -24.48
C VAL A 44 -9.52 -17.21 -24.44
N VAL A 45 -10.68 -17.55 -25.02
CA VAL A 45 -11.86 -16.68 -24.97
C VAL A 45 -12.37 -16.51 -23.54
N ALA A 46 -12.43 -17.59 -22.75
CA ALA A 46 -12.83 -17.53 -21.36
C ALA A 46 -11.87 -16.65 -20.53
N ALA A 47 -10.55 -16.82 -20.70
CA ALA A 47 -9.55 -15.99 -20.04
C ALA A 47 -9.68 -14.51 -20.43
N ALA A 48 -9.90 -14.21 -21.71
CA ALA A 48 -10.11 -12.84 -22.18
C ALA A 48 -11.37 -12.21 -21.58
N LEU A 49 -12.48 -12.96 -21.47
CA LEU A 49 -13.71 -12.49 -20.84
C LEU A 49 -13.54 -12.25 -19.33
N VAL A 50 -12.77 -13.09 -18.63
CA VAL A 50 -12.44 -12.87 -17.21
C VAL A 50 -11.60 -11.62 -17.04
N VAL A 51 -10.55 -11.42 -17.86
CA VAL A 51 -9.72 -10.22 -17.80
C VAL A 51 -10.54 -8.97 -18.11
N ALA A 52 -11.38 -9.01 -19.14
CA ALA A 52 -12.27 -7.91 -19.48
C ALA A 52 -13.26 -7.61 -18.36
N GLY A 53 -13.85 -8.64 -17.75
CA GLY A 53 -14.77 -8.51 -16.62
C GLY A 53 -14.11 -7.95 -15.37
N VAL A 54 -12.89 -8.40 -15.03
CA VAL A 54 -12.12 -7.88 -13.90
C VAL A 54 -11.70 -6.43 -14.16
N THR A 55 -11.22 -6.12 -15.36
CA THR A 55 -10.86 -4.76 -15.76
C THR A 55 -12.06 -3.82 -15.67
N TRP A 56 -13.23 -4.26 -16.15
CA TRP A 56 -14.46 -3.49 -16.09
C TRP A 56 -14.95 -3.31 -14.65
N LEU A 57 -14.88 -4.35 -13.81
CA LEU A 57 -15.25 -4.27 -12.39
C LEU A 57 -14.34 -3.30 -11.62
N LEU A 58 -13.04 -3.28 -11.94
CA LEU A 58 -12.08 -2.33 -11.37
C LEU A 58 -12.41 -0.91 -11.82
N LEU A 59 -12.70 -0.70 -13.11
CA LEU A 59 -13.10 0.61 -13.63
C LEU A 59 -14.42 1.11 -13.05
N ALA A 60 -15.43 0.24 -12.94
CA ALA A 60 -16.73 0.57 -12.38
C ALA A 60 -16.63 0.96 -10.90
N ARG A 61 -15.80 0.24 -10.12
CA ARG A 61 -15.49 0.63 -8.73
C ARG A 61 -14.86 2.02 -8.62
N SER A 62 -14.04 2.42 -9.58
CA SER A 62 -13.45 3.75 -9.60
C SER A 62 -14.40 4.85 -10.09
N ALA A 63 -15.47 4.51 -10.82
CA ALA A 63 -16.44 5.49 -11.33
C ALA A 63 -17.51 5.87 -10.29
N ASP A 64 -17.82 4.97 -9.35
CA ASP A 64 -18.78 5.21 -8.25
C ASP A 64 -18.13 5.83 -7.00
N ALA A 65 -16.81 6.05 -7.01
CA ALA A 65 -16.16 6.82 -5.96
C ALA A 65 -16.46 8.31 -6.19
N PRO A 66 -17.07 9.03 -5.23
CA PRO A 66 -17.10 10.49 -5.30
C PRO A 66 -15.66 10.97 -5.48
N ALA A 67 -15.44 11.95 -6.38
CA ALA A 67 -14.12 12.52 -6.58
C ALA A 67 -13.51 12.82 -5.21
N PRO A 68 -12.31 12.30 -4.88
CA PRO A 68 -11.75 12.49 -3.56
C PRO A 68 -11.72 14.00 -3.31
N GLU A 69 -12.30 14.45 -2.19
CA GLU A 69 -12.00 15.78 -1.69
C GLU A 69 -10.49 15.84 -1.53
N GLN A 70 -9.81 16.50 -2.49
CA GLN A 70 -8.37 16.43 -2.57
C GLN A 70 -7.80 17.17 -1.36
N LEU A 71 -7.19 16.40 -0.46
CA LEU A 71 -6.36 16.92 0.59
C LEU A 71 -5.18 17.62 -0.09
N SER A 72 -5.14 18.94 0.04
CA SER A 72 -4.08 19.81 -0.47
C SER A 72 -3.50 20.59 0.70
N VAL A 73 -2.18 20.56 0.81
CA VAL A 73 -1.43 21.27 1.86
C VAL A 73 -0.20 21.84 1.19
N ALA A 74 -0.19 23.15 0.91
CA ALA A 74 0.92 23.82 0.24
C ALA A 74 2.30 23.55 0.89
N LEU A 75 2.32 23.33 2.22
CA LEU A 75 3.52 22.96 2.94
C LEU A 75 4.08 21.60 2.49
N LEU A 76 3.23 20.62 2.16
CA LEU A 76 3.61 19.28 1.71
C LEU A 76 4.01 19.24 0.23
N ASP A 77 3.49 20.16 -0.57
CA ASP A 77 3.77 20.26 -2.01
C ASP A 77 5.17 20.81 -2.32
N ARG A 78 5.83 21.45 -1.35
CA ARG A 78 7.19 21.97 -1.53
C ARG A 78 8.21 20.85 -1.66
N GLN A 79 9.32 21.16 -2.32
CA GLN A 79 10.48 20.26 -2.38
C GLN A 79 11.02 19.98 -0.97
N ALA A 80 11.36 18.72 -0.70
CA ALA A 80 11.95 18.30 0.56
C ALA A 80 13.35 18.93 0.75
N GLU A 81 13.62 19.37 1.96
CA GLU A 81 14.87 19.95 2.42
C GLU A 81 15.51 19.08 3.53
N PRO A 82 16.83 19.23 3.82
CA PRO A 82 17.47 18.46 4.88
C PRO A 82 16.87 18.62 6.28
N THR A 83 16.18 19.75 6.53
CA THR A 83 15.47 20.05 7.78
C THR A 83 14.14 19.30 7.91
N ASP A 84 13.66 18.67 6.84
CA ASP A 84 12.36 18.00 6.79
C ASP A 84 12.40 16.55 7.26
N VAL A 85 13.57 16.05 7.63
CA VAL A 85 13.77 14.66 8.03
C VAL A 85 13.27 14.45 9.45
N LEU A 86 12.30 13.54 9.60
CA LEU A 86 11.88 13.03 10.90
C LEU A 86 12.88 11.97 11.41
N PRO A 87 13.11 11.90 12.74
CA PRO A 87 13.88 10.80 13.32
C PRO A 87 13.25 9.44 13.03
N SER A 88 14.06 8.42 12.79
CA SER A 88 13.59 7.07 12.44
C SER A 88 12.67 6.47 13.51
N GLU A 89 12.96 6.71 14.79
CA GLU A 89 12.12 6.23 15.88
C GLU A 89 10.70 6.81 15.83
N VAL A 90 10.56 8.06 15.39
CA VAL A 90 9.25 8.72 15.25
C VAL A 90 8.49 8.11 14.09
N VAL A 91 9.17 7.85 12.97
CA VAL A 91 8.56 7.23 11.78
C VAL A 91 8.05 5.83 12.12
N GLU A 92 8.84 5.02 12.81
CA GLU A 92 8.47 3.66 13.21
C GLU A 92 7.27 3.62 14.18
N GLN A 93 7.23 4.55 15.15
CA GLN A 93 6.17 4.58 16.16
C GLN A 93 4.84 5.14 15.63
N THR A 94 4.90 6.09 14.70
CA THR A 94 3.71 6.83 14.22
C THR A 94 3.16 6.27 12.91
N GLY A 95 4.02 5.62 12.12
CA GLY A 95 3.68 5.14 10.78
C GLY A 95 3.44 6.27 9.78
N VAL A 96 4.00 7.46 10.00
CA VAL A 96 4.02 8.52 8.97
C VAL A 96 4.91 8.10 7.80
N ASP A 97 4.59 8.60 6.60
CA ASP A 97 5.46 8.46 5.44
C ASP A 97 6.63 9.46 5.58
N PRO A 98 7.87 8.99 5.78
CA PRO A 98 9.03 9.86 5.98
C PRO A 98 9.37 10.71 4.75
N THR A 99 8.89 10.35 3.56
CA THR A 99 9.15 11.13 2.34
C THR A 99 8.21 12.34 2.21
N SER A 100 7.07 12.27 2.88
CA SER A 100 6.06 13.33 2.94
C SER A 100 6.34 14.38 4.01
N SER A 101 7.26 14.11 4.95
CA SER A 101 7.47 15.04 6.07
C SER A 101 8.05 16.37 5.60
N ARG A 102 7.55 17.45 6.19
CA ARG A 102 8.00 18.83 5.96
C ARG A 102 8.03 19.55 7.28
N PHE A 103 9.16 20.19 7.58
CA PHE A 103 9.29 21.08 8.71
C PHE A 103 8.27 22.22 8.58
N ALA A 104 7.48 22.40 9.64
CA ALA A 104 6.40 23.38 9.71
C ALA A 104 6.86 24.62 10.50
N VAL A 105 7.25 24.42 11.76
CA VAL A 105 7.61 25.51 12.68
C VAL A 105 8.43 24.98 13.85
N ARG A 106 9.23 25.85 14.48
CA ARG A 106 9.87 25.59 15.77
C ARG A 106 9.19 26.46 16.84
N THR A 107 8.79 25.83 17.93
CA THR A 107 8.26 26.53 19.12
C THR A 107 9.10 26.18 20.35
N ALA A 108 8.76 26.73 21.51
CA ALA A 108 9.39 26.34 22.78
C ALA A 108 9.18 24.85 23.12
N ALA A 109 8.12 24.23 22.57
CA ALA A 109 7.81 22.81 22.75
C ALA A 109 8.57 21.87 21.79
N GLY A 110 9.44 22.40 20.92
CA GLY A 110 10.25 21.63 19.98
C GLY A 110 9.98 21.92 18.51
N GLN A 111 10.39 20.97 17.65
CA GLN A 111 10.20 21.05 16.21
C GLN A 111 8.87 20.42 15.80
N HIS A 112 8.14 21.07 14.90
CA HIS A 112 6.87 20.59 14.40
C HIS A 112 6.97 20.32 12.91
N TYR A 113 6.36 19.21 12.48
CA TYR A 113 6.38 18.73 11.11
C TYR A 113 4.97 18.42 10.64
N ALA A 114 4.68 18.75 9.40
CA ALA A 114 3.55 18.21 8.67
C ALA A 114 4.01 16.93 7.95
N ALA A 115 3.18 15.89 7.96
CA ALA A 115 3.43 14.67 7.20
C ALA A 115 2.10 14.03 6.81
N LEU A 116 2.15 13.09 5.87
CA LEU A 116 1.06 12.17 5.60
C LEU A 116 1.35 10.83 6.26
N ARG A 117 0.28 10.13 6.65
CA ARG A 117 0.33 8.71 6.94
C ARG A 117 0.14 7.92 5.64
N TRP A 118 0.55 6.66 5.61
CA TRP A 118 0.36 5.76 4.45
C TRP A 118 -1.10 5.60 3.99
N ASP A 119 -2.07 5.91 4.84
CA ASP A 119 -3.50 5.91 4.52
C ASP A 119 -4.02 7.26 3.97
N GLY A 120 -3.13 8.25 3.79
CA GLY A 120 -3.45 9.60 3.32
C GLY A 120 -3.89 10.57 4.42
N SER A 121 -3.89 10.17 5.69
CA SER A 121 -4.23 11.08 6.80
C SER A 121 -3.21 12.21 6.95
N LEU A 122 -3.70 13.42 7.24
CA LEU A 122 -2.83 14.57 7.57
C LEU A 122 -2.35 14.42 9.01
N CYS A 123 -1.05 14.40 9.21
CA CYS A 123 -0.43 14.31 10.54
C CYS A 123 0.35 15.57 10.86
N LEU A 124 0.16 16.05 12.09
CA LEU A 124 1.03 17.02 12.73
C LEU A 124 1.86 16.28 13.77
N VAL A 125 3.18 16.40 13.66
CA VAL A 125 4.16 15.71 14.52
C VAL A 125 4.97 16.76 15.27
N ALA A 126 5.04 16.65 16.60
CA ALA A 126 5.93 17.44 17.44
C ALA A 126 7.06 16.56 17.95
N VAL A 127 8.30 17.01 17.79
CA VAL A 127 9.53 16.38 18.28
C VAL A 127 10.17 17.34 19.30
N PRO A 128 9.88 17.16 20.60
CA PRO A 128 10.51 17.96 21.65
C PRO A 128 11.98 17.58 21.85
N ASP A 129 12.76 18.51 22.39
CA ASP A 129 14.16 18.24 22.74
C ASP A 129 14.23 17.34 23.99
N GLY A 130 14.68 16.10 23.81
CA GLY A 130 14.91 15.15 24.92
C GLY A 130 13.64 14.51 25.50
N ASP A 131 12.50 14.60 24.83
CA ASP A 131 11.23 13.98 25.23
C ASP A 131 10.61 13.18 24.07
N ALA A 132 9.55 12.41 24.37
CA ALA A 132 8.84 11.61 23.38
C ALA A 132 8.12 12.48 22.35
N ALA A 133 8.17 12.06 21.09
CA ALA A 133 7.41 12.70 20.02
C ALA A 133 5.90 12.55 20.26
N ARG A 134 5.14 13.56 19.84
CA ARG A 134 3.68 13.58 19.88
C ARG A 134 3.15 13.69 18.46
N VAL A 135 2.08 12.96 18.16
CA VAL A 135 1.45 12.99 16.83
C VAL A 135 -0.06 13.08 16.96
N VAL A 136 -0.66 13.90 16.10
CA VAL A 136 -2.10 13.89 15.85
C VAL A 136 -2.30 13.75 14.35
N CYS A 137 -3.05 12.73 13.96
CA CYS A 137 -3.43 12.51 12.57
C CYS A 137 -4.94 12.66 12.43
N VAL A 138 -5.37 13.26 11.32
CA VAL A 138 -6.77 13.44 10.98
C VAL A 138 -7.06 12.85 9.61
N ALA A 139 -8.27 12.32 9.45
CA ALA A 139 -8.69 11.71 8.19
C ALA A 139 -8.59 12.72 7.02
N PRO A 140 -8.31 12.26 5.80
CA PRO A 140 -8.21 13.12 4.64
C PRO A 140 -9.55 13.82 4.37
N SER A 141 -9.54 15.14 4.33
CA SER A 141 -10.67 16.00 3.95
C SER A 141 -10.15 17.34 3.46
N ALA A 142 -10.89 18.00 2.57
CA ALA A 142 -10.52 19.31 2.03
C ALA A 142 -10.32 20.37 3.12
N ALA A 143 -11.05 20.29 4.23
CA ALA A 143 -10.98 21.24 5.36
C ALA A 143 -10.37 20.63 6.63
N ALA A 144 -9.57 19.57 6.50
CA ALA A 144 -8.95 18.89 7.63
C ALA A 144 -8.03 19.83 8.44
N THR A 145 -8.09 19.72 9.76
CA THR A 145 -7.21 20.45 10.66
C THR A 145 -6.69 19.53 11.77
N ALA A 146 -5.39 19.54 11.99
CA ALA A 146 -4.74 18.84 13.08
C ALA A 146 -4.22 19.87 14.08
N THR A 147 -4.54 19.72 15.36
CA THR A 147 -4.03 20.61 16.42
C THR A 147 -3.31 19.77 17.47
N LEU A 148 -2.08 20.15 17.78
CA LEU A 148 -1.31 19.63 18.91
C LEU A 148 -1.26 20.67 20.02
N THR A 149 -1.50 20.22 21.25
CA THR A 149 -1.31 21.01 22.46
C THR A 149 -0.03 20.54 23.15
N GLY A 150 0.88 21.47 23.42
CA GLY A 150 2.09 21.26 24.19
C GLY A 150 1.81 21.13 25.69
N PRO A 151 2.79 20.67 26.48
CA PRO A 151 2.66 20.50 27.92
C PRO A 151 2.56 21.84 28.66
N ASP A 152 3.02 22.92 28.03
CA ASP A 152 2.90 24.31 28.47
C ASP A 152 1.59 24.98 28.00
N GLU A 153 0.64 24.20 27.50
CA GLU A 153 -0.62 24.65 26.90
C GLU A 153 -0.47 25.48 25.60
N SER A 154 0.75 25.65 25.09
CA SER A 154 0.96 26.18 23.74
C SER A 154 0.29 25.26 22.71
N ARG A 155 -0.14 25.81 21.57
CA ARG A 155 -0.81 25.01 20.53
C ARG A 155 -0.22 25.28 19.17
N VAL A 156 -0.11 24.22 18.37
CA VAL A 156 0.23 24.31 16.95
C VAL A 156 -0.91 23.68 16.17
N ARG A 157 -1.39 24.40 15.16
CA ARG A 157 -2.43 23.94 14.25
C ARG A 157 -1.89 23.88 12.84
N LEU A 158 -2.14 22.76 12.18
CA LEU A 158 -1.90 22.52 10.77
C LEU A 158 -3.24 22.36 10.07
N GLY A 159 -3.43 23.06 8.95
CA GLY A 159 -4.61 22.94 8.11
C GLY A 159 -4.26 22.53 6.69
N THR A 160 -5.27 22.09 5.97
CA THR A 160 -5.26 22.06 4.50
C THR A 160 -5.43 23.47 3.92
N ASP A 161 -5.23 23.61 2.61
CA ASP A 161 -5.32 24.90 1.92
C ASP A 161 -6.72 25.52 1.98
N THR A 162 -7.76 24.70 2.14
CA THR A 162 -9.15 25.18 2.29
C THR A 162 -9.65 25.15 3.73
N ALA A 163 -8.80 24.73 4.68
CA ALA A 163 -9.15 24.80 6.09
C ALA A 163 -9.29 26.27 6.53
N PRO A 164 -10.32 26.61 7.32
CA PRO A 164 -10.43 27.95 7.88
C PRO A 164 -9.25 28.22 8.82
N ALA A 165 -8.64 29.39 8.66
CA ALA A 165 -7.68 29.90 9.62
C ALA A 165 -8.34 30.03 11.01
N PRO A 166 -7.60 29.75 12.10
CA PRO A 166 -8.11 29.98 13.45
C PRO A 166 -8.33 31.48 13.69
N ASP A 167 -9.19 31.79 14.67
CA ASP A 167 -9.54 33.17 15.00
C ASP A 167 -8.34 33.90 15.61
N ALA A 168 -7.90 34.99 14.97
CA ALA A 168 -6.80 35.81 15.45
C ALA A 168 -7.11 36.51 16.79
N SER A 169 -8.39 36.72 17.11
CA SER A 169 -8.80 37.31 18.39
C SER A 169 -8.58 36.38 19.59
N GLU A 170 -8.44 35.07 19.34
CA GLU A 170 -8.04 34.07 20.34
C GLU A 170 -6.51 34.02 20.53
N GLY A 171 -5.74 34.86 19.83
CA GLY A 171 -4.28 34.96 19.97
C GLY A 171 -3.48 34.08 19.00
N TRP A 172 -4.13 33.40 18.05
CA TRP A 172 -3.43 32.61 17.03
C TRP A 172 -2.62 33.50 16.09
N ARG A 173 -1.40 33.05 15.77
CA ARG A 173 -0.49 33.73 14.84
C ARG A 173 -0.09 32.77 13.73
N ALA A 174 -0.10 33.25 12.49
CA ALA A 174 0.41 32.48 11.37
C ALA A 174 1.94 32.29 11.51
N ALA A 175 2.40 31.07 11.30
CA ALA A 175 3.82 30.70 11.37
C ALA A 175 4.35 30.10 10.05
N GLY A 176 3.50 29.94 9.04
CA GLY A 176 3.83 29.41 7.73
C GLY A 176 2.58 29.15 6.91
N ALA A 177 2.76 28.55 5.73
CA ALA A 177 1.64 28.10 4.91
C ALA A 177 0.84 27.04 5.68
N ASN A 178 -0.41 27.39 6.00
CA ASN A 178 -1.37 26.58 6.75
C ASN A 178 -0.90 26.14 8.15
N VAL A 179 0.03 26.88 8.75
CA VAL A 179 0.55 26.62 10.09
C VAL A 179 0.26 27.82 10.98
N TRP A 180 -0.36 27.56 12.12
CA TRP A 180 -0.65 28.57 13.13
C TRP A 180 -0.16 28.13 14.50
N VAL A 181 0.27 29.10 15.29
CA VAL A 181 0.75 28.89 16.66
C VAL A 181 -0.04 29.75 17.63
N LEU A 182 -0.31 29.21 18.80
CA LEU A 182 -0.84 29.91 19.95
C LEU A 182 0.15 29.71 21.09
N ASP A 183 0.69 30.80 21.61
CA ASP A 183 1.67 30.73 22.70
C ASP A 183 0.99 30.27 23.99
N ALA A 184 1.80 29.74 24.91
CA ALA A 184 1.33 29.40 26.25
C ALA A 184 0.72 30.63 26.95
N PRO A 185 -0.39 30.47 27.70
CA PRO A 185 -0.87 31.53 28.56
C PRO A 185 0.21 31.91 29.59
N PRO A 186 0.28 33.17 30.04
CA PRO A 186 1.22 33.58 31.07
C PRO A 186 0.98 32.76 32.34
N ALA A 187 2.05 32.27 32.97
CA ALA A 187 1.96 31.59 34.27
C ALA A 187 1.29 32.54 35.28
N GLY A 188 0.14 32.13 35.79
CA GLY A 188 -0.62 32.86 36.82
C GLY A 188 0.00 32.78 38.19
#